data_AF-A0A7W1L2N9-F1
#
_entry.id   AF-A0A7W1L2N9-F1
#
_cell.length_a   1.000
_cell.length_b   1.000
_cell.length_c   1.000
_cell.angle_alpha   90.00
_cell.angle_beta   90.00
_cell.angle_gamma   90.00
#
_symmetry.space_group_name_H-M   'P 1'
#
loop_
_entity.id
_entity.type
_entity.pdbx_description
1 polymer ?
#
loop_
_entity_poly.entity_id
_entity_poly.type
_entity_poly.pdbx_seq_one_letter_code
_entity_poly.pdbx_strand_id
1 'polypeptide(L)'
;RLFRQILPTPKVRDGCRVLIYGAGDAGELLLRELLNNRELQYAPVGFVDDDPRKKGKVIHGLRVFGGNGQLRSVCREQHIDEVLISSPRFSDERVKEILRDCEEEHIVLKRMRIRIEQLSEGD
;
A
#
# COMPACT_ATOMS: atom_id res chain seq x y z
N ARG A 1 -16.88 -9.62 -20.02
CA ARG A 1 -17.11 -8.16 -20.18
C ARG A 1 -18.34 -7.67 -19.36
N LEU A 2 -18.58 -8.18 -18.13
CA LEU A 2 -19.80 -7.83 -17.37
C LEU A 2 -19.64 -7.73 -15.84
N PHE A 3 -18.42 -7.69 -15.30
CA PHE A 3 -18.19 -7.68 -13.84
C PHE A 3 -17.67 -6.35 -13.27
N ARG A 4 -17.49 -5.31 -14.09
CA ARG A 4 -16.90 -4.02 -13.64
C ARG A 4 -17.93 -3.05 -13.01
N GLN A 5 -19.22 -3.36 -13.04
CA GLN A 5 -20.30 -2.42 -12.68
C GLN A 5 -20.93 -2.62 -11.29
N ILE A 6 -20.55 -3.64 -10.52
CA ILE A 6 -21.18 -3.93 -9.20
C ILE A 6 -20.20 -3.80 -8.03
N LEU A 7 -18.93 -3.46 -8.29
CA LEU A 7 -18.02 -3.11 -7.21
C LEU A 7 -18.22 -1.63 -6.88
N PRO A 8 -18.58 -1.26 -5.63
CA PRO A 8 -18.58 0.13 -5.24
C PRO A 8 -17.19 0.67 -5.49
N THR A 9 -17.05 1.60 -6.44
CA THR A 9 -15.83 2.37 -6.60
C THR A 9 -15.62 3.12 -5.28
N PRO A 10 -14.50 2.93 -4.58
CA PRO A 10 -14.19 3.74 -3.42
C PRO A 10 -14.35 5.19 -3.82
N LYS A 11 -15.14 5.98 -3.07
CA LYS A 11 -15.17 7.44 -3.26
C LYS A 11 -13.72 7.91 -3.29
N VAL A 12 -13.32 8.58 -4.38
CA VAL A 12 -12.01 9.20 -4.48
C VAL A 12 -11.85 10.09 -3.25
N ARG A 13 -10.97 9.68 -2.34
CA ARG A 13 -10.64 10.47 -1.16
C ARG A 13 -9.68 11.57 -1.62
N ASP A 14 -9.93 12.80 -1.20
CA ASP A 14 -8.92 13.85 -1.27
C ASP A 14 -7.79 13.47 -0.32
N GLY A 15 -6.55 13.47 -0.80
CA GLY A 15 -5.38 13.05 -0.03
C GLY A 15 -4.26 12.50 -0.90
N CYS A 16 -3.11 12.25 -0.26
CA CYS A 16 -1.93 11.65 -0.88
C CYS A 16 -2.26 10.22 -1.35
N ARG A 17 -2.15 9.96 -2.65
CA ARG A 17 -2.53 8.70 -3.28
C ARG A 17 -1.46 7.65 -3.03
N VAL A 18 -1.84 6.57 -2.34
CA VAL A 18 -0.86 5.58 -1.90
C VAL A 18 -1.13 4.16 -2.37
N LEU A 19 -0.05 3.45 -2.67
CA LEU A 19 -0.04 1.99 -2.75
C LEU A 19 0.47 1.39 -1.45
N ILE A 20 -0.20 0.34 -0.99
CA ILE A 20 0.26 -0.47 0.14
C ILE A 20 1.05 -1.65 -0.40
N TYR A 21 2.34 -1.70 -0.10
CA TYR A 21 3.22 -2.82 -0.46
C TYR A 21 3.11 -3.93 0.60
N GLY A 22 2.58 -5.07 0.17
CA GLY A 22 2.20 -6.23 0.98
C GLY A 22 0.69 -6.36 1.16
N ALA A 23 0.08 -7.35 0.50
CA ALA A 23 -1.35 -7.65 0.54
C ALA A 23 -1.65 -8.83 1.48
N GLY A 24 -1.21 -8.72 2.74
CA GLY A 24 -1.55 -9.68 3.80
C GLY A 24 -2.08 -8.94 5.04
N ASP A 25 -2.12 -9.61 6.18
CA ASP A 25 -2.75 -9.07 7.40
C ASP A 25 -2.21 -7.69 7.81
N ALA A 26 -0.89 -7.48 7.73
CA ALA A 26 -0.27 -6.20 8.06
C ALA A 26 -0.66 -5.09 7.07
N GLY A 27 -0.82 -5.43 5.78
CA GLY A 27 -1.30 -4.49 4.77
C GLY A 27 -2.77 -4.16 4.95
N GLU A 28 -3.58 -5.14 5.32
CA GLU A 28 -4.98 -4.91 5.65
C GLU A 28 -5.13 -4.04 6.91
N LEU A 29 -4.30 -4.25 7.92
CA LEU A 29 -4.27 -3.43 9.12
C LEU A 29 -3.87 -1.98 8.79
N LEU A 30 -2.83 -1.78 7.98
CA LEU A 30 -2.47 -0.45 7.48
C LEU A 30 -3.64 0.18 6.71
N LEU A 31 -4.30 -0.55 5.81
CA LEU A 31 -5.45 -0.01 5.08
C LEU A 31 -6.54 0.46 6.04
N ARG A 32 -6.88 -0.33 7.06
CA ARG A 32 -7.90 0.05 8.06
C ARG A 32 -7.49 1.33 8.79
N GLU A 33 -6.23 1.48 9.16
CA GLU A 33 -5.73 2.71 9.78
C GLU A 33 -5.87 3.92 8.84
N LEU A 34 -5.43 3.81 7.58
CA LEU A 34 -5.58 4.88 6.58
C LEU A 34 -7.05 5.24 6.31
N LEU A 35 -7.95 4.27 6.42
CA LEU A 35 -9.39 4.50 6.20
C LEU A 35 -10.05 5.17 7.41
N ASN A 36 -9.64 4.83 8.62
CA ASN A 36 -10.25 5.29 9.87
C ASN A 36 -9.64 6.59 10.38
N ASN A 37 -8.35 6.81 10.17
CA ASN A 37 -7.63 7.99 10.62
C ASN A 37 -7.48 9.02 9.49
N ARG A 38 -8.43 9.95 9.43
CA ARG A 38 -8.46 10.99 8.39
C ARG A 38 -7.35 12.04 8.53
N GLU A 39 -6.76 12.17 9.71
CA GLU A 39 -5.66 13.12 9.95
C GLU A 39 -4.39 12.73 9.20
N LEU A 40 -4.25 11.46 8.82
CA LEU A 40 -3.14 11.00 7.98
C LEU A 40 -3.23 11.49 6.52
N GLN A 41 -4.38 11.98 6.08
CA GLN A 41 -4.61 12.54 4.73
C GLN A 41 -4.16 11.65 3.56
N TYR A 42 -4.26 10.33 3.70
CA TYR A 42 -3.97 9.38 2.63
C TYR A 42 -5.23 8.90 1.91
N ALA A 43 -5.07 8.63 0.61
CA ALA A 43 -6.07 8.05 -0.28
C ALA A 43 -5.53 6.71 -0.84
N PRO A 44 -5.80 5.57 -0.17
CA PRO A 44 -5.34 4.27 -0.64
C PRO A 44 -5.93 3.91 -2.00
N VAL A 45 -5.08 3.60 -2.98
CA VAL A 45 -5.49 3.28 -4.36
C VAL A 45 -5.52 1.77 -4.61
N GLY A 46 -4.63 1.03 -3.94
CA GLY A 46 -4.46 -0.39 -4.18
C GLY A 46 -3.37 -1.01 -3.31
N PHE A 47 -3.23 -2.32 -3.48
CA PHE A 47 -2.12 -3.07 -2.92
C PHE A 47 -1.15 -3.48 -4.00
N VAL A 48 0.10 -3.72 -3.62
CA VAL A 48 1.11 -4.38 -4.42
C VAL A 48 1.62 -5.59 -3.65
N ASP A 49 1.77 -6.74 -4.29
CA ASP A 49 2.38 -7.91 -3.65
C ASP A 49 3.20 -8.71 -4.66
N ASP A 50 4.28 -9.31 -4.18
CA ASP A 50 5.20 -10.13 -4.99
C ASP A 50 4.68 -11.55 -5.20
N ASP A 51 3.74 -12.01 -4.38
CA ASP A 51 3.08 -13.30 -4.58
C ASP A 51 2.14 -13.23 -5.81
N PRO A 52 2.47 -13.90 -6.92
CA PRO A 52 1.66 -13.83 -8.14
C PRO A 52 0.24 -14.36 -7.93
N ARG A 53 0.01 -15.21 -6.91
CA ARG A 53 -1.31 -15.74 -6.56
C ARG A 53 -2.24 -14.67 -6.00
N LYS A 54 -1.73 -13.51 -5.59
CA LYS A 54 -2.55 -12.39 -5.09
C LYS A 54 -2.90 -11.38 -6.17
N LYS A 55 -2.14 -11.32 -7.27
CA LYS A 55 -2.41 -10.39 -8.38
C LYS A 55 -3.85 -10.54 -8.88
N GLY A 56 -4.55 -9.41 -8.98
CA GLY A 56 -5.94 -9.35 -9.43
C GLY A 56 -6.99 -9.65 -8.36
N LYS A 57 -6.59 -10.10 -7.15
CA LYS A 57 -7.53 -10.16 -6.02
C LYS A 57 -7.99 -8.76 -5.62
N VAL A 58 -9.09 -8.71 -4.88
CA VAL A 58 -9.68 -7.48 -4.33
C VAL A 58 -9.77 -7.63 -2.82
N ILE A 59 -9.24 -6.66 -2.08
CA ILE A 59 -9.23 -6.59 -0.62
C ILE A 59 -9.87 -5.26 -0.24
N HIS A 60 -10.98 -5.27 0.51
CA HIS A 60 -11.73 -4.05 0.88
C HIS A 60 -12.07 -3.15 -0.31
N GLY A 61 -12.40 -3.73 -1.47
CA GLY A 61 -12.70 -3.00 -2.70
C GLY A 61 -11.48 -2.50 -3.48
N LEU A 62 -10.26 -2.69 -2.96
CA LEU A 62 -9.01 -2.29 -3.61
C LEU A 62 -8.33 -3.47 -4.30
N ARG A 63 -7.83 -3.25 -5.51
CA ARG A 63 -7.15 -4.28 -6.30
C ARG A 63 -5.73 -4.53 -5.80
N VAL A 64 -5.29 -5.77 -5.88
CA VAL A 64 -3.89 -6.16 -5.71
C VAL A 64 -3.19 -6.20 -7.08
N PHE A 65 -2.17 -5.37 -7.25
CA PHE A 65 -1.27 -5.35 -8.40
C PHE A 65 -0.06 -6.26 -8.15
N GLY A 66 0.69 -6.60 -9.21
CA GLY A 66 1.96 -7.31 -9.05
C GLY A 66 3.07 -6.36 -8.62
N GLY A 67 3.96 -6.81 -7.73
CA GLY A 67 5.16 -6.07 -7.31
C GLY A 67 6.34 -6.27 -8.24
N ASN A 68 6.87 -7.50 -8.28
CA ASN A 68 8.04 -7.92 -9.05
C ASN A 68 8.03 -7.37 -10.51
N GLY A 69 8.83 -6.34 -10.74
CA GLY A 69 9.03 -5.69 -12.06
C GLY A 69 7.85 -4.84 -12.55
N GLN A 70 6.79 -4.67 -11.76
CA GLN A 70 5.56 -3.96 -12.15
C GLN A 70 5.32 -2.70 -11.32
N LEU A 71 6.02 -2.50 -10.20
CA LEU A 71 5.78 -1.38 -9.30
C LEU A 71 5.79 -0.03 -10.03
N ARG A 72 6.83 0.24 -10.84
CA ARG A 72 6.95 1.48 -11.63
C ARG A 72 5.76 1.75 -12.53
N SER A 73 5.37 0.77 -13.36
CA SER A 73 4.24 0.94 -14.28
C SER A 73 2.93 1.12 -13.53
N VAL A 74 2.72 0.38 -12.44
CA VAL A 74 1.53 0.51 -11.59
C VAL A 74 1.46 1.91 -10.98
N CYS A 75 2.57 2.41 -10.43
CA CYS A 75 2.67 3.74 -9.87
C CYS A 75 2.27 4.83 -10.88
N ARG A 76 2.82 4.77 -12.10
CA ARG A 76 2.50 5.71 -13.18
C ARG A 76 1.05 5.62 -13.64
N GLU A 77 0.56 4.40 -13.92
CA GLU A 77 -0.80 4.15 -14.41
C GLU A 77 -1.88 4.52 -13.38
N GLN A 78 -1.56 4.40 -12.09
CA GLN A 78 -2.47 4.68 -11.00
C GLN A 78 -2.28 6.07 -10.38
N HIS A 79 -1.35 6.89 -10.90
CA HIS A 79 -1.03 8.23 -10.40
C HIS A 79 -0.75 8.21 -8.88
N ILE A 80 0.30 7.51 -8.48
CA ILE A 80 0.65 7.30 -7.08
C ILE A 80 1.67 8.33 -6.62
N ASP A 81 1.44 8.89 -5.43
CA ASP A 81 2.31 9.87 -4.80
C ASP A 81 3.33 9.19 -3.86
N GLU A 82 2.88 8.18 -3.11
CA GLU A 82 3.73 7.43 -2.17
C GLU A 82 3.46 5.92 -2.15
N VAL A 83 4.49 5.16 -1.79
CA VAL A 83 4.38 3.73 -1.51
C VAL A 83 4.61 3.50 -0.01
N LEU A 84 3.69 2.76 0.61
CA LEU A 84 3.75 2.41 2.02
C LEU A 84 4.04 0.91 2.18
N ILE A 85 5.21 0.57 2.71
CA ILE A 85 5.54 -0.81 3.08
C ILE A 85 4.79 -1.17 4.37
N SER A 86 3.97 -2.22 4.29
CA SER A 86 3.09 -2.64 5.38
C SER A 86 3.75 -3.52 6.44
N SER A 87 4.92 -4.11 6.16
CA SER A 87 5.50 -5.16 7.00
C SER A 87 7.02 -5.01 7.11
N PRO A 88 7.63 -5.36 8.27
CA PRO A 88 9.08 -5.42 8.39
C PRO A 88 9.68 -6.70 7.78
N ARG A 89 8.86 -7.66 7.30
CA ARG A 89 9.34 -8.97 6.83
C ARG A 89 10.02 -8.96 5.45
N PHE A 90 10.04 -7.82 4.75
CA PHE A 90 10.79 -7.71 3.50
C PHE A 90 12.29 -7.73 3.80
N SER A 91 13.05 -8.51 3.03
CA SER A 91 14.51 -8.48 3.13
C SER A 91 15.05 -7.10 2.74
N ASP A 92 16.23 -6.75 3.25
CA ASP A 92 16.85 -5.46 2.95
C ASP A 92 17.13 -5.30 1.46
N GLU A 93 17.47 -6.38 0.77
CA GLU A 93 17.65 -6.41 -0.70
C GLU A 93 16.34 -6.03 -1.40
N ARG A 94 15.22 -6.63 -0.98
CA ARG A 94 13.92 -6.35 -1.60
C ARG A 94 13.48 -4.92 -1.34
N VAL A 95 13.78 -4.38 -0.16
CA VAL A 95 13.47 -2.99 0.19
C VAL A 95 14.29 -2.02 -0.64
N LYS A 96 15.58 -2.31 -0.87
CA LYS A 96 16.44 -1.52 -1.77
C LYS A 96 15.94 -1.56 -3.22
N GLU A 97 15.42 -2.69 -3.68
CA GLU A 97 14.78 -2.77 -5.00
C GLU A 97 13.53 -1.90 -5.09
N ILE A 98 12.64 -2.01 -4.11
CA ILE A 98 11.42 -1.18 -4.05
C ILE A 98 11.79 0.31 -3.98
N LEU A 99 12.81 0.67 -3.20
CA LEU A 99 13.29 2.05 -3.09
C LEU A 99 13.77 2.58 -4.45
N ARG A 100 14.60 1.82 -5.17
CA ARG A 100 15.06 2.19 -6.52
C ARG A 100 13.90 2.39 -7.49
N ASP A 101 12.94 1.44 -7.51
CA ASP A 101 11.73 1.55 -8.34
C ASP A 101 10.93 2.82 -8.01
N CYS A 102 10.86 3.21 -6.73
CA CYS A 102 10.17 4.43 -6.32
C CYS A 102 10.94 5.70 -6.70
N GLU A 103 12.26 5.74 -6.49
CA GLU A 103 13.12 6.88 -6.82
C GLU A 103 13.08 7.22 -8.31
N GLU A 104 13.08 6.21 -9.18
CA GLU A 104 12.99 6.39 -10.64
C GLU A 104 11.66 7.02 -11.10
N GLU A 105 10.58 6.83 -10.35
CA GLU A 105 9.27 7.43 -10.63
C GLU A 105 9.00 8.67 -9.74
N HIS A 106 10.00 9.15 -9.00
CA HIS A 106 9.90 10.27 -8.05
C HIS A 106 8.85 10.08 -6.94
N ILE A 107 8.70 8.83 -6.48
CA ILE A 107 7.74 8.43 -5.45
C ILE A 107 8.46 8.26 -4.12
N VAL A 108 7.84 8.76 -3.05
CA VAL A 108 8.39 8.58 -1.70
C VAL A 108 8.03 7.19 -1.19
N LEU A 109 9.04 6.46 -0.72
CA LEU A 109 8.87 5.19 -0.04
C LEU A 109 8.86 5.39 1.48
N LYS A 110 7.77 4.99 2.15
CA LYS A 110 7.69 4.97 3.62
C LYS A 110 7.42 3.55 4.11
N ARG A 111 7.69 3.32 5.40
CA ARG A 111 7.37 2.06 6.07
C ARG A 111 6.52 2.33 7.31
N MET A 112 5.41 1.62 7.43
CA MET A 112 4.64 1.58 8.66
C MET A 112 5.34 0.68 9.68
N ARG A 113 5.37 1.11 10.95
CA ARG A 113 5.79 0.27 12.08
C ARG A 113 4.75 0.37 13.18
N ILE A 114 4.36 -0.77 13.74
CA ILE A 114 3.52 -0.86 14.93
C ILE A 114 4.42 -1.34 16.06
N ARG A 115 4.38 -0.65 17.19
CA ARG A 115 5.10 -1.00 18.41
C ARG A 115 4.14 -1.08 19.57
N ILE A 116 4.37 -2.04 20.46
CA ILE A 116 3.73 -2.11 21.77
C ILE A 116 4.81 -1.70 22.76
N GLU A 117 4.52 -0.68 23.56
CA GLU A 117 5.45 -0.09 24.52
C GLU A 117 4.94 -0.38 25.94
N GLN A 118 5.85 -0.68 26.85
CA GLN A 118 5.51 -0.86 28.26
C GLN A 118 5.47 0.52 28.91
N LEU A 119 4.36 0.84 29.56
CA LEU A 119 4.25 2.06 30.38
C LEU A 119 4.86 1.82 31.75
N SER A 120 5.52 2.83 32.26
CA SER A 120 6.15 2.92 33.58
C SER A 120 5.62 4.13 34.33
N GLU A 121 5.77 4.15 35.67
CA GLU A 121 5.43 5.36 36.44
C GLU A 121 6.31 6.52 35.95
N GLY A 122 5.71 7.50 35.28
CA GLY A 122 6.39 8.69 34.76
C GLY A 122 6.23 8.95 33.25
N ASP A 123 5.58 8.04 32.50
CA ASP A 123 5.19 8.26 31.09
C ASP A 123 3.95 9.15 30.93
#